data_AF-A0A397SAC0-F1
#
_entry.id   AF-A0A397SAC0-F1
#
_cell.length_a   1.000
_cell.length_b   1.000
_cell.length_c   1.000
_cell.angle_alpha   90.00
_cell.angle_beta   90.00
_cell.angle_gamma   90.00
#
_symmetry.space_group_name_H-M   'P 1'
#
loop_
_entity.id
_entity.type
_entity.pdbx_description
1 polymer ?
#
loop_
_entity_poly.entity_id
_entity_poly.type
_entity_poly.pdbx_seq_one_letter_code
_entity_poly.pdbx_strand_id
1 'polypeptide(L)'
;VALKTLTNSQNLNQEFLKELTLYKMFKSEVSNMVPCYGISKDPEGNYIMVMKYMEKGNLRDYLRKRDYFSLEDKFRLLKHIIQGLKDIHRKKLVHRDFHSGNIIVDVINEGGHDEENVCRITDLGLSKLADEKDNSQVYGVMPYMAPEVLRGEPYTQKSDVYSLGMIMYEIVTDLPPF
;
A
#
# COMPACT_ATOMS: atom_id res chain seq x y z
N VAL A 1 0.79 -16.80 -6.03
CA VAL A 1 0.39 -16.07 -4.81
C VAL A 1 1.64 -15.54 -4.12
N ALA A 2 1.53 -14.42 -3.40
CA ALA A 2 2.58 -13.90 -2.52
C ALA A 2 2.25 -14.30 -1.07
N LEU A 3 3.28 -14.63 -0.28
CA LEU A 3 3.14 -15.08 1.10
C LEU A 3 3.83 -14.08 2.03
N LYS A 4 3.05 -13.36 2.84
CA LYS A 4 3.56 -12.46 3.90
C LYS A 4 3.57 -13.23 5.21
N THR A 5 4.74 -13.74 5.61
CA THR A 5 4.95 -14.44 6.89
C THR A 5 5.22 -13.42 7.99
N LEU A 6 4.58 -13.59 9.14
CA LEU A 6 4.86 -12.79 10.33
C LEU A 6 5.69 -13.62 11.31
N THR A 7 6.96 -13.27 11.45
CA THR A 7 7.86 -13.97 12.37
C THR A 7 7.41 -13.79 13.82
N ASN A 8 7.66 -14.80 14.66
CA ASN A 8 7.28 -14.82 16.08
C ASN A 8 5.76 -14.70 16.35
N SER A 9 4.93 -15.10 15.39
CA SER A 9 3.45 -15.05 15.49
C SER A 9 2.83 -16.36 16.01
N GLN A 10 3.58 -17.16 16.77
CA GLN A 10 3.10 -18.44 17.33
C GLN A 10 1.78 -18.28 18.11
N ASN A 11 1.55 -17.09 18.70
CA ASN A 11 0.26 -16.63 19.17
C ASN A 11 -0.30 -15.56 18.23
N LEU A 12 -1.60 -15.65 17.89
CA LEU A 12 -2.32 -14.64 17.11
C LEU A 12 -2.17 -13.24 17.75
N ASN A 13 -1.30 -12.41 17.19
CA ASN A 13 -1.18 -11.01 17.60
C ASN A 13 -2.48 -10.27 17.20
N GLN A 14 -3.03 -9.47 18.10
CA GLN A 14 -4.19 -8.61 17.84
C GLN A 14 -3.97 -7.71 16.62
N GLU A 15 -2.74 -7.26 16.38
CA GLU A 15 -2.39 -6.44 15.22
C GLU A 15 -2.57 -7.19 13.90
N PHE A 16 -2.21 -8.48 13.83
CA PHE A 16 -2.41 -9.30 12.63
C PHE A 16 -3.90 -9.53 12.35
N LEU A 17 -4.68 -9.84 13.40
CA LEU A 17 -6.12 -9.98 13.28
C LEU A 17 -6.77 -8.67 12.83
N LYS A 18 -6.24 -7.51 13.30
CA LYS A 18 -6.67 -6.19 12.85
C LYS A 18 -6.38 -6.00 11.36
N GLU A 19 -5.15 -6.22 10.90
CA GLU A 19 -4.78 -6.12 9.48
C GLU A 19 -5.66 -7.01 8.59
N LEU A 20 -5.83 -8.28 8.96
CA LEU A 20 -6.69 -9.21 8.22
C LEU A 20 -8.15 -8.73 8.16
N THR A 21 -8.65 -8.17 9.26
CA THR A 21 -10.01 -7.62 9.34
C THR A 21 -10.16 -6.41 8.43
N LEU A 22 -9.14 -5.55 8.32
CA LEU A 22 -9.13 -4.43 7.39
C LEU A 22 -9.19 -4.91 5.94
N TYR A 23 -8.41 -5.94 5.56
CA TYR A 23 -8.49 -6.51 4.20
C TYR A 23 -9.89 -7.04 3.84
N LYS A 24 -10.66 -7.57 4.81
CA LYS A 24 -12.05 -7.98 4.57
C LYS A 24 -12.94 -6.83 4.12
N MET A 25 -12.61 -5.58 4.47
CA MET A 25 -13.36 -4.40 4.07
C MET A 25 -13.19 -4.08 2.58
N PHE A 26 -12.20 -4.66 1.89
CA PHE A 26 -11.81 -4.36 0.51
C PHE A 26 -12.02 -5.54 -0.46
N LYS A 27 -12.85 -6.53 -0.09
CA LYS A 27 -13.06 -7.78 -0.86
C LYS A 27 -13.71 -7.62 -2.25
N SER A 28 -14.20 -6.44 -2.64
CA SER A 28 -14.78 -6.23 -3.97
C SER A 28 -13.70 -6.22 -5.05
N GLU A 29 -13.96 -6.84 -6.20
CA GLU A 29 -13.03 -6.86 -7.34
C GLU A 29 -12.65 -5.47 -7.88
N VAL A 30 -13.45 -4.45 -7.56
CA VAL A 30 -13.25 -3.05 -7.97
C VAL A 30 -12.26 -2.29 -7.06
N SER A 31 -11.82 -2.91 -5.97
CA SER A 31 -10.88 -2.27 -5.03
C SER A 31 -9.46 -2.23 -5.60
N ASN A 32 -8.78 -1.08 -5.48
CA ASN A 32 -7.36 -0.95 -5.80
C ASN A 32 -6.43 -1.36 -4.64
N MET A 33 -6.90 -2.30 -3.81
CA MET A 33 -6.10 -2.96 -2.76
C MET A 33 -5.63 -4.32 -3.26
N VAL A 34 -4.40 -4.73 -2.92
CA VAL A 34 -3.90 -6.07 -3.23
C VAL A 34 -4.85 -7.12 -2.64
N PRO A 35 -5.43 -8.02 -3.45
CA PRO A 35 -6.34 -9.02 -2.94
C PRO A 35 -5.67 -9.93 -1.90
N CYS A 36 -6.29 -10.04 -0.72
CA CYS A 36 -5.95 -11.03 0.29
C CYS A 36 -6.92 -12.20 0.18
N TYR A 37 -6.41 -13.37 -0.19
CA TYR A 37 -7.21 -14.60 -0.36
C TYR A 37 -7.52 -15.27 0.98
N GLY A 38 -6.69 -15.07 1.99
CA GLY A 38 -6.90 -15.64 3.33
C GLY A 38 -5.61 -15.74 4.12
N ILE A 39 -5.59 -16.70 5.06
CA ILE A 39 -4.45 -16.97 5.93
C ILE A 39 -4.08 -18.45 5.88
N SER A 40 -2.81 -18.75 6.17
CA SER A 40 -2.27 -20.10 6.35
C SER A 40 -1.27 -20.09 7.53
N LYS A 41 -0.58 -21.22 7.74
CA LYS A 41 0.59 -21.31 8.62
C LYS A 41 1.77 -21.95 7.89
N ASP A 42 2.99 -21.56 8.27
CA ASP A 42 4.22 -22.28 7.90
C ASP A 42 4.41 -23.53 8.80
N PRO A 43 5.35 -24.43 8.47
CA PRO A 43 5.66 -25.59 9.32
C PRO A 43 6.08 -25.24 10.74
N GLU A 44 6.66 -24.06 10.97
CA GLU A 44 7.06 -23.52 12.25
C GLU A 44 5.89 -22.94 13.07
N GLY A 45 4.69 -22.88 12.49
CA GLY A 45 3.45 -22.43 13.12
C GLY A 45 3.18 -20.93 13.05
N ASN A 46 4.01 -20.16 12.34
CA ASN A 46 3.79 -18.74 12.09
C ASN A 46 2.64 -18.54 11.11
N TYR A 47 1.85 -17.49 11.34
CA TYR A 47 0.78 -17.12 10.42
C TYR A 47 1.33 -16.50 9.13
N ILE A 48 0.69 -16.85 8.03
CA ILE A 48 0.97 -16.35 6.68
C ILE A 48 -0.29 -15.68 6.14
N MET A 49 -0.17 -14.48 5.57
CA MET A 49 -1.21 -13.91 4.72
C MET A 49 -0.99 -14.33 3.27
N VAL A 50 -2.02 -14.92 2.64
CA VAL A 50 -1.98 -15.38 1.25
C VAL A 50 -2.57 -14.30 0.35
N MET A 51 -1.75 -13.69 -0.50
CA MET A 51 -2.11 -12.51 -1.28
C MET A 51 -1.93 -12.73 -2.78
N LYS A 52 -2.57 -11.89 -3.60
CA LYS A 52 -2.30 -11.83 -5.04
C LYS A 52 -0.82 -11.50 -5.26
N TYR A 53 -0.15 -12.32 -6.05
CA TYR A 53 1.18 -11.99 -6.55
C TYR A 53 1.02 -11.03 -7.72
N MET A 54 1.79 -9.96 -7.73
CA MET A 54 1.84 -8.95 -8.80
C MET A 54 3.29 -8.90 -9.27
N GLU A 55 3.49 -9.14 -10.57
CA GLU A 55 4.76 -9.65 -11.12
C GLU A 55 5.89 -8.61 -11.04
N LYS A 56 5.55 -7.32 -11.13
CA LYS A 56 6.55 -6.25 -11.23
C LYS A 56 7.06 -5.75 -9.88
N GLY A 57 6.52 -6.27 -8.77
CA GLY A 57 6.96 -5.91 -7.42
C GLY A 57 6.51 -4.51 -7.01
N ASN A 58 7.22 -3.87 -6.08
CA ASN A 58 6.83 -2.55 -5.57
C ASN A 58 7.16 -1.41 -6.56
N LEU A 59 6.40 -0.31 -6.47
CA LEU A 59 6.53 0.85 -7.36
C LEU A 59 7.91 1.48 -7.29
N ARG A 60 8.54 1.55 -6.11
CA ARG A 60 9.90 2.13 -5.96
C ARG A 60 10.92 1.41 -6.84
N ASP A 61 10.97 0.09 -6.72
CA ASP A 61 11.91 -0.73 -7.49
C ASP A 61 11.52 -0.78 -8.97
N TYR A 62 10.21 -0.74 -9.26
CA TYR A 62 9.70 -0.70 -10.61
C TYR A 62 10.12 0.59 -11.35
N LEU A 63 10.01 1.76 -10.71
CA LEU A 63 10.45 3.03 -11.28
C LEU A 63 11.96 3.06 -11.56
N ARG A 64 12.77 2.43 -10.70
CA ARG A 64 14.24 2.38 -10.86
C ARG A 64 14.73 1.47 -11.97
N LYS A 65 13.95 0.45 -12.34
CA LYS A 65 14.36 -0.60 -13.29
C LYS A 65 13.99 -0.31 -14.74
N ARG A 66 13.02 0.58 -14.98
CA ARG A 66 12.51 0.83 -16.32
C ARG A 66 13.20 2.06 -16.91
N ASP A 67 13.69 1.92 -18.14
CA ASP A 67 14.44 3.00 -18.81
C ASP A 67 13.57 4.19 -19.21
N TYR A 68 12.26 3.98 -19.39
CA TYR A 68 11.34 5.04 -19.81
C TYR A 68 9.90 4.80 -19.34
N PHE A 69 9.26 5.87 -18.86
CA PHE A 69 7.82 5.94 -18.60
C PHE A 69 7.22 7.04 -19.46
N SER A 70 6.23 6.69 -20.28
CA SER A 70 5.43 7.70 -20.96
C SER A 70 4.63 8.50 -19.92
N LEU A 71 4.28 9.74 -20.26
CA LEU A 71 3.39 10.54 -19.43
C LEU A 71 2.04 9.83 -19.19
N GLU A 72 1.57 9.07 -20.18
CA GLU A 72 0.35 8.27 -20.06
C GLU A 72 0.48 7.16 -19.02
N ASP A 73 1.60 6.42 -19.01
CA ASP A 73 1.87 5.40 -17.98
C ASP A 73 1.88 6.01 -16.58
N LYS A 74 2.52 7.17 -16.42
CA LYS A 74 2.55 7.90 -15.15
C LYS A 74 1.14 8.27 -14.69
N PHE A 75 0.29 8.78 -15.59
CA PHE A 75 -1.10 9.09 -15.26
C PHE A 75 -1.93 7.86 -14.90
N ARG A 76 -1.72 6.72 -15.59
CA ARG A 76 -2.42 5.46 -15.27
C ARG A 76 -2.05 4.95 -13.88
N LEU A 77 -0.76 4.94 -13.53
CA LEU A 77 -0.29 4.60 -12.18
C LEU A 77 -0.94 5.51 -11.12
N LEU A 78 -0.90 6.82 -11.34
CA LEU A 78 -1.49 7.80 -10.41
C LEU A 78 -2.98 7.60 -10.23
N LYS A 79 -3.73 7.32 -11.31
CA LYS A 79 -5.16 7.06 -11.24
C LYS A 79 -5.49 5.87 -10.32
N HIS A 80 -4.77 4.76 -10.44
CA HIS A 80 -4.96 3.59 -9.59
C HIS A 80 -4.61 3.86 -8.13
N ILE A 81 -3.49 4.55 -7.88
CA ILE A 81 -3.03 4.92 -6.53
C ILE A 81 -4.06 5.84 -5.84
N ILE A 82 -4.52 6.88 -6.53
CA ILE A 82 -5.52 7.82 -6.02
C ILE A 82 -6.84 7.10 -5.72
N GLN A 83 -7.28 6.21 -6.60
CA GLN A 83 -8.51 5.46 -6.39
C GLN A 83 -8.39 4.50 -5.19
N GLY A 84 -7.26 3.82 -5.02
CA GLY A 84 -7.00 2.99 -3.84
C GLY A 84 -7.01 3.80 -2.54
N LEU A 85 -6.32 4.94 -2.51
CA LEU A 85 -6.28 5.80 -1.31
C LEU A 85 -7.68 6.36 -0.99
N LYS A 86 -8.43 6.74 -2.02
CA LYS A 86 -9.83 7.17 -1.88
C LYS A 86 -10.71 6.08 -1.28
N ASP A 87 -10.50 4.82 -1.66
CA ASP A 87 -11.26 3.69 -1.11
C ASP A 87 -10.93 3.47 0.38
N ILE A 88 -9.66 3.61 0.78
CA ILE A 88 -9.24 3.61 2.19
C ILE A 88 -9.91 4.75 2.96
N HIS A 89 -9.83 5.98 2.45
CA HIS A 89 -10.37 7.16 3.12
C HIS A 89 -11.90 7.15 3.24
N ARG A 90 -12.61 6.61 2.25
CA ARG A 90 -14.07 6.41 2.30
C ARG A 90 -14.50 5.48 3.43
N LYS A 91 -13.62 4.56 3.85
CA LYS A 91 -13.83 3.68 5.00
C LYS A 91 -13.43 4.32 6.33
N LYS A 92 -13.15 5.63 6.33
CA LYS A 92 -12.66 6.43 7.46
C LYS A 92 -11.33 5.93 8.03
N LEU A 93 -10.54 5.24 7.20
CA LEU A 93 -9.21 4.76 7.57
C LEU A 93 -8.15 5.79 7.18
N VAL A 94 -7.02 5.74 7.88
CA VAL A 94 -5.75 6.38 7.55
C VAL A 94 -4.72 5.27 7.36
N HIS A 95 -3.97 5.29 6.26
CA HIS A 95 -2.98 4.26 5.94
C HIS A 95 -1.75 4.34 6.84
N ARG A 96 -1.27 5.56 7.12
CA ARG A 96 -0.16 5.91 8.04
C ARG A 96 1.25 5.52 7.60
N ASP A 97 1.36 4.57 6.68
CA ASP A 97 2.62 4.15 6.05
C ASP A 97 2.49 4.13 4.52
N PHE A 98 1.95 5.21 3.97
CA PHE A 98 1.68 5.29 2.54
C PHE A 98 2.94 5.73 1.78
N HIS A 99 3.56 4.84 1.01
CA HIS A 99 4.74 5.14 0.21
C HIS A 99 4.86 4.19 -0.99
N SER A 100 5.78 4.47 -1.92
CA SER A 100 5.98 3.67 -3.15
C SER A 100 6.40 2.21 -2.92
N GLY A 101 6.85 1.86 -1.72
CA GLY A 101 7.13 0.47 -1.34
C GLY A 101 5.87 -0.34 -1.03
N ASN A 102 4.79 0.34 -0.61
CA ASN A 102 3.49 -0.26 -0.31
C ASN A 102 2.50 -0.14 -1.49
N ILE A 103 3.00 0.18 -2.68
CA ILE A 103 2.25 0.14 -3.95
C ILE A 103 2.88 -0.96 -4.78
N ILE A 104 2.09 -1.98 -5.13
CA ILE A 104 2.57 -3.13 -5.90
C ILE A 104 2.06 -3.01 -7.34
N VAL A 105 2.94 -3.25 -8.31
CA VAL A 105 2.71 -3.07 -9.74
C VAL A 105 2.60 -4.43 -10.43
N ASP A 106 1.71 -4.50 -11.40
CA ASP A 106 1.52 -5.61 -12.31
C ASP A 106 1.33 -5.07 -13.74
N VAL A 107 1.45 -5.94 -14.72
CA VAL A 107 1.13 -5.62 -16.11
C VAL A 107 0.04 -6.56 -16.57
N ILE A 108 -1.04 -6.00 -17.11
CA ILE A 108 -2.09 -6.81 -17.74
C ILE A 108 -1.95 -6.74 -19.25
N ASN A 109 -2.03 -7.92 -19.86
CA ASN A 109 -2.07 -8.13 -21.30
C ASN A 109 -3.44 -8.70 -21.65
N GLU A 110 -4.45 -7.83 -21.75
CA GLU A 110 -5.80 -8.24 -22.12
C GLU A 110 -6.03 -8.05 -23.63
N GLY A 111 -6.22 -9.16 -24.35
CA GLY A 111 -6.91 -9.16 -25.64
C GLY A 111 -6.17 -8.55 -26.84
N GLY A 112 -4.84 -8.41 -26.80
CA GLY A 112 -4.07 -7.86 -27.92
C GLY A 112 -3.95 -6.33 -27.93
N HIS A 113 -4.30 -5.66 -26.83
CA HIS A 113 -3.92 -4.28 -26.56
C HIS A 113 -2.50 -4.19 -25.97
N ASP A 114 -1.93 -2.99 -26.00
CA ASP A 114 -0.63 -2.69 -25.39
C ASP A 114 -0.63 -3.02 -23.89
N GLU A 115 0.54 -3.42 -23.38
CA GLU A 115 0.79 -3.68 -21.96
C GLU A 115 0.29 -2.52 -21.07
N GLU A 116 -0.73 -2.77 -20.23
CA GLU A 116 -1.24 -1.76 -19.30
C GLU A 116 -0.68 -1.98 -17.89
N ASN A 117 -0.03 -0.94 -17.36
CA ASN A 117 0.42 -0.92 -15.97
C ASN A 117 -0.76 -0.76 -15.02
N VAL A 118 -0.96 -1.76 -14.17
CA VAL A 118 -1.89 -1.69 -13.03
C VAL A 118 -1.12 -1.67 -11.73
N CYS A 119 -1.62 -0.95 -10.74
CA CYS A 119 -1.01 -0.98 -9.41
C CYS A 119 -2.08 -0.98 -8.32
N ARG A 120 -1.71 -1.54 -7.17
CA ARG A 120 -2.60 -1.70 -6.02
C ARG A 120 -1.85 -1.40 -4.73
N ILE A 121 -2.56 -0.84 -3.76
CA ILE A 121 -2.02 -0.55 -2.43
C ILE A 121 -2.01 -1.83 -1.60
N THR A 122 -0.97 -2.01 -0.78
CA THR A 122 -0.82 -3.11 0.17
C THR A 122 -0.46 -2.57 1.56
N ASP A 123 -0.26 -3.49 2.50
CA ASP A 123 0.18 -3.25 3.87
C ASP A 123 -0.71 -2.31 4.71
N LEU A 124 -1.78 -2.88 5.26
CA LEU A 124 -2.69 -2.17 6.16
C LEU A 124 -2.30 -2.37 7.63
N GLY A 125 -1.11 -2.90 7.93
CA GLY A 125 -0.71 -3.28 9.29
C GLY A 125 -0.72 -2.10 10.28
N LEU A 126 -0.37 -0.91 9.80
CA LEU A 126 -0.37 0.32 10.61
C LEU A 126 -1.66 1.14 10.47
N SER A 127 -2.60 0.72 9.61
CA SER A 127 -3.81 1.47 9.33
C SER A 127 -4.78 1.49 10.51
N LYS A 128 -5.41 2.65 10.75
CA LYS A 128 -6.36 2.86 11.84
C LYS A 128 -7.53 3.74 11.41
N LEU A 129 -8.60 3.77 12.20
CA LEU A 129 -9.67 4.74 12.00
C LEU A 129 -9.16 6.15 12.28
N ALA A 130 -9.62 7.13 11.50
CA ALA A 130 -9.15 8.51 11.58
C ALA A 130 -9.48 9.21 12.91
N ASP A 131 -10.47 8.71 13.66
CA ASP A 131 -10.90 9.20 14.97
C ASP A 131 -10.39 8.34 16.15
N GLU A 132 -9.64 7.26 15.87
CA GLU A 132 -9.02 6.44 16.91
C GLU A 132 -7.94 7.27 17.62
N LYS A 133 -8.13 7.58 18.91
CA LYS A 133 -7.11 8.26 19.72
C LYS A 133 -5.85 7.41 19.75
N ASP A 134 -4.78 7.94 19.19
CA ASP A 134 -3.53 7.23 19.10
C ASP A 134 -2.42 7.99 19.81
N ASN A 135 -1.96 7.43 20.92
CA ASN A 135 -0.74 7.85 21.61
C ASN A 135 0.49 7.08 21.07
N SER A 136 0.35 6.44 19.90
CA SER A 136 1.41 5.59 19.37
C SER A 136 2.61 6.40 18.89
N GLN A 137 3.72 5.67 18.80
CA GLN A 137 4.97 6.16 18.28
C GLN A 137 4.82 6.65 16.83
N VAL A 138 5.70 7.55 16.43
CA VAL A 138 5.79 7.99 15.04
C VAL A 138 6.32 6.82 14.19
N TYR A 139 5.60 6.45 13.14
CA TYR A 139 5.93 5.40 12.17
C TYR A 139 5.91 5.93 10.72
N GLY A 140 6.54 5.19 9.81
CA GLY A 140 6.53 5.50 8.38
C GLY A 140 7.92 5.76 7.81
N VAL A 141 7.97 5.97 6.50
CA VAL A 141 9.23 6.14 5.75
C VAL A 141 9.53 7.62 5.53
N MET A 142 10.71 8.09 5.95
CA MET A 142 11.00 9.51 6.22
C MET A 142 10.96 10.54 5.07
N PRO A 143 10.85 10.24 3.76
CA PRO A 143 10.42 11.28 2.82
C PRO A 143 8.89 11.45 2.73
N TYR A 144 8.11 10.40 3.02
CA TYR A 144 6.66 10.36 2.78
C TYR A 144 5.85 10.85 3.97
N MET A 145 6.49 11.06 5.11
CA MET A 145 5.82 11.44 6.35
C MET A 145 5.44 12.92 6.34
N ALA A 146 4.19 13.20 6.70
CA ALA A 146 3.67 14.55 6.76
C ALA A 146 4.35 15.37 7.88
N PRO A 147 4.51 16.70 7.71
CA PRO A 147 5.19 17.53 8.71
C PRO A 147 4.54 17.50 10.10
N GLU A 148 3.21 17.40 10.17
CA GLU A 148 2.49 17.28 11.44
C GLU A 148 2.84 15.96 12.16
N VAL A 149 2.96 14.86 11.42
CA VAL A 149 3.36 13.56 11.97
C VAL A 149 4.79 13.61 12.51
N LEU A 150 5.71 14.28 11.79
CA LEU A 150 7.09 14.47 12.23
C LEU A 150 7.20 15.33 13.50
N ARG A 151 6.21 16.19 13.77
CA ARG A 151 6.09 16.95 15.02
C ARG A 151 5.40 16.17 16.15
N GLY A 152 5.04 14.91 15.91
CA GLY A 152 4.31 14.07 16.87
C GLY A 152 2.83 14.39 16.97
N GLU A 153 2.26 15.14 16.02
CA GLU A 153 0.81 15.32 15.92
C GLU A 153 0.15 14.03 15.37
N PRO A 154 -1.15 13.79 15.67
CA PRO A 154 -1.83 12.59 15.22
C PRO A 154 -1.90 12.47 13.69
N TYR A 155 -1.84 11.22 13.20
CA TYR A 155 -2.10 10.93 11.79
C TYR A 155 -3.54 11.26 11.42
N THR A 156 -3.71 11.89 10.27
CA THR A 156 -5.04 12.11 9.67
C THR A 156 -5.03 11.67 8.21
N GLN A 157 -6.21 11.64 7.59
CA GLN A 157 -6.29 11.40 6.14
C GLN A 157 -5.49 12.45 5.33
N LYS A 158 -5.30 13.67 5.87
CA LYS A 158 -4.46 14.70 5.24
C LYS A 158 -2.98 14.29 5.25
N SER A 159 -2.55 13.54 6.26
CA SER A 159 -1.19 13.03 6.34
C SER A 159 -0.92 12.01 5.22
N ASP A 160 -1.87 11.12 4.90
CA ASP A 160 -1.75 10.25 3.73
C ASP A 160 -1.76 11.04 2.40
N VAL A 161 -2.49 12.16 2.33
CA VAL A 161 -2.51 13.04 1.14
C VAL A 161 -1.14 13.70 0.93
N TYR A 162 -0.45 14.08 2.01
CA TYR A 162 0.94 14.52 1.90
C TYR A 162 1.83 13.42 1.32
N SER A 163 1.70 12.19 1.84
CA SER A 163 2.44 11.03 1.34
C SER A 163 2.16 10.73 -0.13
N LEU A 164 0.90 10.89 -0.57
CA LEU A 164 0.51 10.82 -1.98
C LEU A 164 1.28 11.87 -2.81
N GLY A 165 1.42 13.10 -2.30
CA GLY A 165 2.21 14.14 -2.97
C GLY A 165 3.67 13.72 -3.20
N MET A 166 4.28 13.02 -2.25
CA MET A 166 5.65 12.49 -2.39
C MET A 166 5.72 11.34 -3.39
N ILE A 167 4.69 10.48 -3.46
CA ILE A 167 4.58 9.44 -4.50
C ILE A 167 4.38 10.07 -5.89
N MET A 168 3.58 11.13 -5.98
CA MET A 168 3.38 11.88 -7.23
C MET A 168 4.68 12.50 -7.72
N TYR A 169 5.46 13.11 -6.81
CA TYR A 169 6.80 13.59 -7.11
C TYR A 169 7.67 12.45 -7.67
N GLU A 170 7.75 11.32 -6.97
CA GLU A 170 8.57 10.17 -7.37
C GLU A 170 8.21 9.63 -8.76
N ILE A 171 6.92 9.53 -9.09
CA ILE A 171 6.44 9.08 -10.40
C ILE A 171 6.76 10.12 -11.49
N VAL A 172 6.60 11.41 -11.20
CA VAL A 172 6.79 12.46 -12.21
C VAL A 172 8.26 12.66 -12.53
N THR A 173 9.13 12.65 -11.51
CA THR A 173 10.57 12.92 -11.66
C THR A 173 11.41 11.67 -11.88
N ASP A 174 10.85 10.47 -11.65
CA ASP A 174 11.58 9.19 -11.64
C ASP A 174 12.72 9.16 -10.60
N LEU A 175 12.63 10.01 -9.56
CA LEU A 175 13.63 10.17 -8.50
C LEU A 175 12.99 9.90 -7.14
N PRO A 176 13.70 9.26 -6.20
CA PRO A 176 13.19 9.09 -4.85
C PRO A 176 12.92 10.47 -4.21
N PRO A 177 11.86 10.59 -3.39
CA PRO A 177 11.67 11.77 -2.55
C PRO A 177 12.80 11.85 -1.50
N PHE A 178 13.10 13.08 -1.10
CA PHE A 178 14.32 13.54 -0.38
C PHE A 178 14.86 12.61 0.71
#